data_AF-A0A968FH91-F1
#
_entry.id   AF-A0A968FH91-F1
#
_cell.length_a   1.000
_cell.length_b   1.000
_cell.length_c   1.000
_cell.angle_alpha   90.00
_cell.angle_beta   90.00
_cell.angle_gamma   90.00
#
_symmetry.space_group_name_H-M   'P 1'
#
loop_
_entity.id
_entity.type
_entity.pdbx_description
1 polymer ?
#
loop_
_entity_poly.entity_id
_entity_poly.type
_entity_poly.pdbx_seq_one_letter_code
_entity_poly.pdbx_strand_id
1 'polypeptide(L)' 'KPGWLTEPLLESLGVAQRLACLVCGDTLAVRKPDPAPMLHACRTAGCEAPQCVYVGDARRDIEAGRNAGMHTLIA' A
#
# COMPACT_ATOMS: atom_id res chain seq x y z
N LYS A 1 -1.20 0.50 -9.55
CA LYS A 1 -0.91 -0.18 -10.85
C LYS A 1 -1.33 -1.64 -10.71
N PRO A 2 -1.63 -2.37 -11.80
CA PRO A 2 -1.98 -3.79 -11.71
C PRO A 2 -0.77 -4.67 -11.36
N GLY A 3 -1.01 -5.86 -10.82
CA GLY A 3 0.02 -6.80 -10.34
C GLY A 3 1.02 -7.22 -11.42
N TRP A 4 0.52 -7.61 -12.59
CA TRP A 4 1.34 -8.08 -13.71
C TRP A 4 2.35 -7.04 -14.25
N LEU A 5 2.14 -5.75 -14.00
CA LEU A 5 3.12 -4.70 -14.29
C LEU A 5 4.06 -4.42 -13.12
N THR A 6 3.58 -4.63 -11.90
CA THR A 6 4.29 -4.25 -10.67
C THR A 6 5.29 -5.34 -10.26
N GLU A 7 4.93 -6.61 -10.36
CA GLU A 7 5.77 -7.75 -9.97
C GLU A 7 7.09 -7.81 -10.75
N PRO A 8 7.10 -7.79 -12.10
CA PRO A 8 8.36 -7.88 -12.85
C PRO A 8 9.29 -6.67 -12.60
N LEU A 9 8.70 -5.50 -12.36
CA LEU A 9 9.47 -4.30 -12.01
C LEU A 9 10.16 -4.46 -10.65
N LEU A 10 9.46 -4.98 -9.64
CA LEU A 10 10.05 -5.21 -8.31
C LEU A 10 11.13 -6.29 -8.32
N GLU A 11 10.96 -7.33 -9.15
CA GLU A 11 11.95 -8.37 -9.39
C GLU A 11 13.21 -7.80 -10.04
N SER A 12 13.07 -7.05 -11.14
CA SER A 12 14.21 -6.42 -11.83
C SER A 12 14.96 -5.40 -10.96
N LEU A 13 14.27 -4.73 -10.03
CA LEU A 13 14.88 -3.82 -9.04
C LEU A 13 15.52 -4.56 -7.86
N GLY A 14 15.34 -5.89 -7.74
CA GLY A 14 15.91 -6.69 -6.65
C GLY A 14 15.30 -6.42 -5.27
N VAL A 15 14.11 -5.81 -5.20
CA VAL A 15 13.47 -5.42 -3.94
C VAL A 15 12.26 -6.29 -3.57
N ALA A 16 11.80 -7.15 -4.49
CA ALA A 16 10.62 -8.00 -4.27
C ALA A 16 10.72 -8.82 -2.97
N GLN A 17 11.89 -9.39 -2.69
CA GLN A 17 12.13 -10.23 -1.49
C GLN A 17 12.15 -9.46 -0.16
N ARG A 18 12.14 -8.12 -0.19
CA ARG A 18 12.12 -7.27 1.01
C ARG A 18 10.70 -6.92 1.46
N LEU A 19 9.69 -7.21 0.63
CA LEU A 19 8.31 -6.83 0.89
C LEU A 19 7.63 -7.90 1.73
N ALA A 20 6.95 -7.49 2.81
CA ALA A 20 6.07 -8.40 3.56
C ALA A 20 4.81 -8.78 2.76
N CYS A 21 4.33 -7.87 1.91
CA CYS A 21 3.24 -8.14 0.97
C CYS A 21 3.27 -7.16 -0.21
N LEU A 22 2.58 -7.53 -1.29
CA LEU A 22 2.36 -6.67 -2.45
C LEU A 22 0.84 -6.45 -2.62
N VAL A 23 0.42 -5.18 -2.58
CA VAL A 23 -0.97 -4.77 -2.83
C VAL A 23 -1.02 -3.85 -4.04
N CYS A 24 -1.69 -4.31 -5.09
CA CYS A 24 -1.84 -3.63 -6.36
C CYS A 24 -3.27 -3.09 -6.53
N GLY A 25 -3.48 -2.28 -7.57
CA GLY A 25 -4.77 -1.61 -7.83
C GLY A 25 -5.89 -2.54 -8.32
N ASP A 26 -5.56 -3.81 -8.51
CA ASP A 26 -6.39 -4.95 -8.89
C ASP A 26 -6.43 -6.03 -7.79
N THR A 27 -5.75 -5.86 -6.65
CA THR A 27 -5.83 -6.78 -5.51
C THR A 27 -7.19 -6.76 -4.84
N LEU A 28 -7.86 -5.59 -4.80
CA LEU A 28 -9.18 -5.41 -4.21
C LEU A 28 -10.11 -4.72 -5.22
N ALA A 29 -11.42 -4.86 -5.00
CA ALA A 29 -12.45 -4.19 -5.80
C ALA A 29 -12.46 -2.66 -5.61
N VAL A 30 -11.96 -2.18 -4.47
CA VAL A 30 -11.89 -0.75 -4.12
C VAL A 30 -10.47 -0.22 -4.21
N ARG A 31 -10.34 1.10 -4.40
CA ARG A 31 -9.08 1.81 -4.58
C ARG A 31 -9.02 3.02 -3.68
N LYS A 32 -7.80 3.52 -3.44
CA LYS A 32 -7.55 4.80 -2.76
C LYS A 32 -8.46 5.90 -3.33
N PRO A 33 -9.15 6.69 -2.49
CA PRO A 33 -8.89 6.93 -1.07
C PRO A 33 -9.58 5.97 -0.09
N ASP A 34 -10.22 4.89 -0.55
CA ASP A 34 -10.77 3.86 0.32
C ASP A 34 -9.65 3.24 1.20
N PRO A 35 -9.86 3.05 2.53
CA PRO A 35 -8.83 2.53 3.43
C PRO A 35 -8.56 1.02 3.28
N ALA A 36 -9.44 0.26 2.64
CA ALA A 36 -9.36 -1.20 2.57
C ALA A 36 -8.02 -1.73 2.02
N PRO A 37 -7.37 -1.14 0.99
CA PRO A 37 -6.06 -1.60 0.53
C PRO A 37 -4.96 -1.50 1.59
N MET A 38 -4.92 -0.42 2.37
CA MET A 38 -3.91 -0.25 3.44
C MET A 38 -4.19 -1.18 4.61
N LEU A 39 -5.47 -1.34 4.99
CA LEU A 39 -5.86 -2.28 6.03
C LEU A 39 -5.59 -3.74 5.63
N HIS A 40 -5.77 -4.07 4.35
CA HIS A 40 -5.39 -5.37 3.80
C HIS A 40 -3.88 -5.58 3.88
N ALA A 41 -3.08 -4.59 3.46
CA ALA A 41 -1.61 -4.66 3.58
C ALA A 41 -1.16 -4.87 5.04
N CYS A 42 -1.75 -4.13 5.99
CA CYS A 42 -1.44 -4.26 7.41
C CYS A 42 -1.73 -5.68 7.93
N ARG A 43 -2.91 -6.23 7.61
CA ARG A 43 -3.28 -7.60 8.01
C ARG A 43 -2.32 -8.64 7.44
N THR A 44 -1.97 -8.52 6.15
CA THR A 44 -1.05 -9.47 5.50
C THR A 44 0.37 -9.36 6.07
N ALA A 45 0.81 -8.15 6.45
CA ALA A 45 2.12 -7.91 7.05
C ALA A 45 2.15 -8.16 8.58
N GLY A 46 1.01 -8.43 9.23
CA GLY A 46 0.93 -8.66 10.67
C GLY A 46 1.15 -7.41 11.53
N CYS A 47 0.80 -6.23 11.03
CA CYS A 47 0.94 -4.96 11.77
C CYS A 47 -0.39 -4.24 11.95
N GLU A 48 -0.44 -3.31 12.91
CA GLU A 48 -1.60 -2.45 13.14
C GLU A 48 -1.45 -1.11 12.44
N ALA A 49 -2.52 -0.60 11.82
CA ALA A 49 -2.47 0.65 11.06
C ALA A 49 -1.95 1.87 11.84
N PRO A 50 -2.29 2.08 13.14
CA PRO A 50 -1.74 3.17 13.94
C PRO A 50 -0.23 3.10 14.16
N GLN A 51 0.40 1.94 13.96
CA GLN A 51 1.85 1.75 14.08
C GLN A 51 2.57 1.93 12.74
N CYS A 52 1.84 2.25 11.67
CA CYS A 52 2.37 2.34 10.32
C CYS A 52 2.41 3.79 9.82
N VAL A 53 3.38 4.04 8.93
CA VAL A 53 3.48 5.28 8.17
C VAL A 53 3.17 4.97 6.71
N TYR A 54 2.16 5.64 6.16
CA TYR A 54 1.86 5.62 4.73
C TYR A 54 2.59 6.78 4.03
N VAL A 55 3.34 6.48 2.97
CA VAL A 55 4.09 7.46 2.17
C VAL A 55 3.53 7.49 0.74
N GLY A 56 3.23 8.68 0.21
CA GLY A 56 2.78 8.83 -1.18
C GLY A 56 2.74 10.28 -1.65
N ASP A 57 2.64 10.48 -2.96
CA ASP A 57 2.76 11.78 -3.65
C ASP A 57 1.39 12.41 -3.97
N ALA A 58 0.35 11.60 -4.09
CA ALA A 58 -0.98 12.09 -4.46
C ALA A 58 -1.89 12.33 -3.25
N ARG A 59 -2.78 13.33 -3.35
CA ARG A 59 -3.80 13.63 -2.32
C ARG A 59 -4.59 12.39 -1.89
N ARG A 60 -5.03 11.58 -2.86
CA ARG A 60 -5.79 10.33 -2.61
C ARG A 60 -5.02 9.34 -1.74
N ASP A 61 -3.69 9.37 -1.80
CA ASP A 61 -2.83 8.45 -1.05
C ASP A 61 -2.79 8.85 0.42
N ILE A 62 -2.66 10.14 0.69
CA ILE A 62 -2.72 10.73 2.02
C ILE A 62 -4.12 10.56 2.64
N GLU A 63 -5.18 10.76 1.85
CA GLU A 63 -6.55 10.50 2.29
C GLU A 63 -6.74 9.03 2.67
N ALA A 64 -6.23 8.10 1.86
CA ALA A 64 -6.35 6.67 2.15
C ALA A 64 -5.62 6.26 3.44
N GLY A 65 -4.39 6.73 3.63
CA GLY A 65 -3.63 6.48 4.86
C GLY A 65 -4.35 7.03 6.10
N ARG A 66 -4.90 8.25 6.02
CA ARG A 66 -5.68 8.85 7.12
C ARG A 66 -6.97 8.07 7.39
N ASN A 67 -7.71 7.67 6.35
CA ASN A 67 -8.92 6.86 6.48
C ASN A 67 -8.63 5.49 7.10
N ALA A 68 -7.43 4.96 6.93
CA ALA A 68 -6.99 3.71 7.54
C ALA A 68 -6.46 3.88 8.99
N GLY A 69 -6.36 5.11 9.50
CA GLY A 69 -5.81 5.39 10.83
C GLY A 69 -4.29 5.37 10.91
N MET A 70 -3.58 5.55 9.79
CA MET A 70 -2.12 5.59 9.71
C MET A 70 -1.58 7.01 9.85
N HIS A 71 -0.32 7.14 10.25
CA HIS A 71 0.43 8.37 10.03
C HIS A 71 0.72 8.54 8.53
N THR A 72 0.73 9.76 8.00
CA THR A 72 0.94 10.02 6.58
C THR A 72 2.05 11.02 6.30
N LEU A 73 2.85 10.75 5.26
CA LEU A 73 3.91 11.62 4.77
C LEU A 73 3.78 11.80 3.25
N ILE A 74 4.02 13.03 2.79
CA ILE A 74 4.07 13.37 1.36
C ILE A 74 5.53 13.27 0.90
N ALA A 75 5.76 12.64 -0.26
CA ALA A 75 7.07 12.50 -0.88
C ALA A 75 7.00 12.76 -2.38
#